data_AF-A0A0N4T4R9-F1
#
_entry.id   AF-A0A0N4T4R9-F1
#
_cell.length_a   1.000
_cell.length_b   1.000
_cell.length_c   1.000
_cell.angle_alpha   90.00
_cell.angle_beta   90.00
_cell.angle_gamma   90.00
#
_symmetry.space_group_name_H-M   'P 1'
#
loop_
_entity.id
_entity.type
_entity.pdbx_description
1 polymer ?
#
loop_
_entity_poly.entity_id
_entity_poly.type
_entity_poly.pdbx_seq_one_letter_code
_entity_poly.pdbx_strand_id
1 'polypeptide(L)'
;MAAVMASSIAVSLIDYDNTLLKHAAWILHAGLMGTFIGPICLMGGPLAMRAAWYTAAIVAGLSTIAFTAPSEKFLMMGGALAMALGVVFASSIGTFFLPPTSALGASLMSISIYGGLILFSLFLLFDTQFVIKRAHMYPISGTSEEQIYKTGYYGSIGTGYYDVATPKMRRFDPINAQLSIYADVLNIFIRLATIMMGMQSGRKR
;
A
#
# COMPACT_ATOMS: atom_id res chain seq x y z
N MET A 1 -6.06 5.55 14.45
CA MET A 1 -5.50 4.33 13.82
C MET A 1 -6.55 3.24 13.63
N ALA A 2 -7.26 2.77 14.67
CA ALA A 2 -8.33 1.77 14.50
C ALA A 2 -9.41 2.19 13.48
N ALA A 3 -9.87 3.46 13.52
CA ALA A 3 -10.84 3.98 12.56
C ALA A 3 -10.33 3.98 11.11
N VAL A 4 -9.04 4.26 10.92
CA VAL A 4 -8.38 4.24 9.60
C VAL A 4 -8.33 2.81 9.06
N MET A 5 -7.90 1.84 9.88
CA MET A 5 -7.86 0.43 9.52
C MET A 5 -9.26 -0.12 9.23
N ALA A 6 -10.26 0.27 10.03
CA ALA A 6 -11.65 -0.11 9.79
C ALA A 6 -12.16 0.46 8.45
N SER A 7 -11.81 1.70 8.13
CA SER A 7 -12.22 2.32 6.86
C SER A 7 -11.55 1.70 5.63
N SER A 8 -10.29 1.24 5.70
CA SER A 8 -9.67 0.52 4.59
C SER A 8 -10.29 -0.87 4.37
N ILE A 9 -10.62 -1.57 5.46
CA ILE A 9 -11.37 -2.83 5.41
C ILE A 9 -12.77 -2.58 4.82
N ALA A 10 -13.46 -1.51 5.23
CA ALA A 10 -14.76 -1.16 4.67
C ALA A 10 -14.69 -0.91 3.15
N VAL A 11 -13.67 -0.20 2.67
CA VAL A 11 -13.46 0.02 1.23
C VAL A 11 -13.20 -1.30 0.50
N SER A 12 -12.47 -2.26 1.08
CA SER A 12 -12.17 -3.54 0.43
C SER A 12 -13.37 -4.50 0.41
N LEU A 13 -14.28 -4.39 1.37
CA LEU A 13 -15.50 -5.20 1.45
C LEU A 13 -16.60 -4.75 0.47
N ILE A 14 -16.58 -3.49 0.03
CA ILE A 14 -17.58 -2.95 -0.90
C ILE A 14 -17.28 -3.43 -2.33
N ASP A 15 -18.26 -4.04 -2.98
CA ASP A 15 -18.18 -4.44 -4.38
C ASP A 15 -18.14 -3.26 -5.35
N TYR A 16 -17.34 -3.40 -6.42
CA TYR A 16 -17.17 -2.37 -7.45
C TYR A 16 -18.40 -2.21 -8.37
N ASP A 17 -19.42 -3.08 -8.24
CA ASP A 17 -20.69 -2.98 -9.00
C ASP A 17 -21.40 -1.64 -8.75
N ASN A 18 -21.30 -1.10 -7.52
CA ASN A 18 -21.81 0.23 -7.18
C ASN A 18 -20.67 1.25 -7.16
N THR A 19 -20.35 1.81 -8.32
CA THR A 19 -19.26 2.78 -8.49
C THR A 19 -19.38 3.97 -7.53
N LEU A 20 -20.58 4.56 -7.37
CA LEU A 20 -20.79 5.69 -6.46
C LEU A 20 -20.44 5.37 -5.01
N LEU A 21 -20.91 4.22 -4.50
CA LEU A 21 -20.70 3.84 -3.10
C LEU A 21 -19.23 3.51 -2.84
N LYS A 22 -18.56 2.87 -3.80
CA LYS A 22 -17.13 2.58 -3.73
C LYS A 22 -16.28 3.86 -3.72
N HIS A 23 -16.58 4.82 -4.59
CA HIS A 23 -15.87 6.11 -4.62
C HIS A 23 -16.16 6.95 -3.37
N ALA A 24 -17.39 6.94 -2.87
CA ALA A 24 -17.74 7.60 -1.61
C ALA A 24 -16.96 7.01 -0.42
N ALA A 25 -16.90 5.68 -0.31
CA ALA A 25 -16.12 5.01 0.72
C ALA A 25 -14.62 5.30 0.59
N TRP A 26 -14.10 5.36 -0.63
CA TRP A 26 -12.71 5.73 -0.89
C TRP A 26 -12.40 7.19 -0.51
N ILE A 27 -13.27 8.14 -0.86
CA ILE A 27 -13.14 9.56 -0.46
C ILE A 27 -13.20 9.71 1.06
N LEU A 28 -14.12 8.98 1.71
CA LEU A 28 -14.21 8.94 3.17
C LEU A 28 -12.87 8.46 3.76
N HIS A 29 -12.38 7.32 3.28
CA HIS A 29 -11.10 6.77 3.72
C HIS A 29 -9.93 7.76 3.54
N ALA A 30 -9.85 8.41 2.37
CA ALA A 30 -8.82 9.40 2.08
C ALA A 30 -8.91 10.63 2.98
N GLY A 31 -10.12 11.13 3.25
CA GLY A 31 -10.34 12.24 4.18
C GLY A 31 -9.97 11.88 5.62
N LEU A 32 -10.29 10.66 6.04
CA LEU A 32 -9.92 10.14 7.36
C LEU A 32 -8.39 10.04 7.49
N MET A 33 -7.70 9.51 6.48
CA MET A 33 -6.23 9.51 6.41
C MET A 33 -5.63 10.91 6.46
N GLY A 34 -6.17 11.86 5.69
CA GLY A 34 -5.75 13.26 5.71
C GLY A 34 -5.89 13.90 7.09
N THR A 35 -6.92 13.51 7.85
CA THR A 35 -7.11 13.98 9.23
C THR A 35 -6.02 13.47 10.18
N PHE A 36 -5.54 12.23 10.00
CA PHE A 36 -4.45 11.68 10.82
C PHE A 36 -3.06 12.17 10.40
N ILE A 37 -2.86 12.44 9.10
CA ILE A 37 -1.59 12.95 8.56
C ILE A 37 -1.47 14.47 8.73
N GLY A 38 -2.61 15.17 8.74
CA GLY A 38 -2.70 16.63 8.86
C GLY A 38 -1.86 17.23 9.98
N PRO A 39 -1.92 16.71 11.24
CA PRO A 39 -1.08 17.18 12.33
C PRO A 39 0.42 17.10 12.04
N ILE A 40 0.89 16.03 11.39
CA ILE A 40 2.29 15.84 11.01
C ILE A 40 2.70 16.89 9.96
N CYS A 41 1.83 17.15 8.98
CA CYS A 41 2.08 18.16 7.96
C CYS A 41 2.09 19.59 8.54
N LEU A 42 1.17 19.90 9.47
CA LEU A 42 1.10 21.20 10.12
C LEU A 42 2.33 21.44 11.02
N MET A 43 2.78 20.42 11.76
CA MET A 43 4.00 20.51 12.58
C MET A 43 5.28 20.55 11.75
N GLY A 44 5.31 19.85 10.61
CA GLY A 44 6.46 19.84 9.70
C GLY A 44 6.60 21.09 8.84
N GLY A 45 5.53 21.88 8.67
CA GLY A 45 5.54 23.13 7.92
C GLY A 45 6.19 22.98 6.52
N PRO A 46 7.14 23.86 6.13
CA PRO A 46 7.83 23.76 4.84
C PRO A 46 8.60 22.44 4.63
N LEU A 47 9.02 21.74 5.69
CA LEU A 47 9.73 20.46 5.56
C LEU A 47 8.80 19.35 5.10
N ALA A 48 7.55 19.35 5.55
CA ALA A 48 6.55 18.38 5.08
C ALA A 48 6.29 18.54 3.58
N MET A 49 6.23 19.79 3.07
CA MET A 49 6.09 20.06 1.64
C MET A 49 7.28 19.52 0.83
N ARG A 50 8.51 19.65 1.35
CA ARG A 50 9.70 19.07 0.71
C ARG A 50 9.69 17.54 0.74
N ALA A 51 9.32 16.96 1.87
CA ALA A 51 9.16 15.50 1.99
C ALA A 51 8.12 14.97 1.00
N ALA A 52 7.04 15.72 0.76
CA ALA A 52 6.03 15.38 -0.24
C ALA A 52 6.62 15.39 -1.66
N TRP A 53 7.38 16.42 -2.03
CA TRP A 53 8.07 16.47 -3.32
C TRP A 53 9.10 15.34 -3.51
N TYR A 54 9.88 15.02 -2.48
CA TYR A 54 10.81 13.88 -2.53
C TYR A 54 10.08 12.55 -2.65
N THR A 55 8.97 12.38 -1.94
CA THR A 55 8.14 11.17 -2.06
C THR A 55 7.57 11.07 -3.47
N ALA A 56 7.04 12.15 -4.03
CA ALA A 56 6.52 12.16 -5.40
C ALA A 56 7.61 11.76 -6.42
N ALA A 57 8.84 12.26 -6.25
CA ALA A 57 9.97 11.89 -7.10
C ALA A 57 10.35 10.41 -6.97
N ILE A 58 10.43 9.88 -5.74
CA ILE A 58 10.73 8.47 -5.48
C ILE A 58 9.65 7.57 -6.08
N VAL A 59 8.38 7.90 -5.83
CA VAL A 59 7.24 7.13 -6.31
C VAL A 59 7.18 7.13 -7.84
N ALA A 60 7.39 8.27 -8.48
CA ALA A 60 7.45 8.36 -9.93
C ALA A 60 8.61 7.53 -10.52
N GLY A 61 9.81 7.64 -9.93
CA GLY A 61 10.99 6.89 -10.36
C GLY A 61 10.82 5.38 -10.22
N LEU A 62 10.38 4.91 -9.05
CA LEU A 62 10.18 3.49 -8.77
C LEU A 62 9.03 2.90 -9.59
N SER A 63 7.93 3.63 -9.77
CA SER A 63 6.81 3.18 -10.61
C SER A 63 7.24 3.02 -12.08
N THR A 64 8.10 3.92 -12.57
CA THR A 64 8.65 3.82 -13.93
C THR A 64 9.52 2.57 -14.08
N ILE A 65 10.39 2.30 -13.10
CA ILE A 65 11.22 1.09 -13.10
C ILE A 65 10.33 -0.16 -13.07
N ALA A 66 9.32 -0.19 -12.20
CA ALA A 66 8.38 -1.30 -12.07
C ALA A 66 7.65 -1.60 -13.38
N PHE A 67 7.25 -0.56 -14.12
CA PHE A 67 6.60 -0.70 -15.43
C PHE A 67 7.53 -1.33 -16.48
N THR A 68 8.82 -1.00 -16.44
CA THR A 68 9.83 -1.51 -17.38
C THR A 68 10.45 -2.85 -16.98
N ALA A 69 10.29 -3.29 -15.73
CA ALA A 69 10.98 -4.46 -15.19
C ALA A 69 10.23 -5.78 -15.49
N PRO A 70 10.95 -6.87 -15.86
CA PRO A 70 10.34 -8.17 -16.14
C PRO A 70 9.73 -8.81 -14.88
N SER A 71 8.45 -9.17 -14.98
CA SER A 71 7.53 -9.48 -13.86
C SER A 71 7.76 -10.81 -13.10
N GLU A 72 8.64 -11.68 -13.58
CA GLU A 72 8.83 -13.04 -13.07
C GLU A 72 9.54 -13.07 -11.71
N LYS A 73 10.51 -12.18 -11.47
CA LYS A 73 11.38 -12.23 -10.28
C LYS A 73 10.77 -11.64 -9.01
N PHE A 74 9.91 -10.64 -9.15
CA PHE A 74 9.43 -9.87 -7.99
C PHE A 74 8.31 -10.57 -7.25
N LEU A 75 7.43 -11.34 -7.94
CA LEU A 75 6.37 -12.11 -7.27
C LEU A 75 6.92 -13.14 -6.27
N MET A 76 8.05 -13.79 -6.60
CA MET A 76 8.73 -14.70 -5.68
C MET A 76 9.34 -14.00 -4.47
N MET A 77 9.59 -12.69 -4.56
CA MET A 77 10.18 -11.91 -3.48
C MET A 77 9.16 -11.51 -2.40
N GLY A 78 7.86 -11.74 -2.63
CA GLY A 78 6.81 -11.42 -1.65
C GLY A 78 7.06 -12.06 -0.27
N GLY A 79 7.58 -13.29 -0.23
CA GLY A 79 7.93 -13.96 1.03
C GLY A 79 9.08 -13.28 1.79
N ALA A 80 10.16 -12.91 1.09
CA ALA A 80 11.28 -12.19 1.71
C ALA A 80 10.86 -10.79 2.18
N LEU A 81 10.06 -10.10 1.37
CA LEU A 81 9.56 -8.77 1.67
C LEU A 81 8.61 -8.77 2.87
N ALA A 82 7.77 -9.80 3.02
CA ALA A 82 6.92 -10.01 4.19
C ALA A 82 7.74 -10.29 5.48
N MET A 83 8.82 -11.08 5.39
CA MET A 83 9.72 -11.27 6.55
C MET A 83 10.37 -9.96 6.97
N ALA A 84 10.86 -9.18 6.01
CA ALA A 84 11.46 -7.87 6.29
C ALA A 84 10.43 -6.89 6.87
N LEU A 85 9.17 -6.93 6.42
CA LEU A 85 8.07 -6.16 7.01
C LEU A 85 7.87 -6.54 8.48
N GLY A 86 7.92 -7.84 8.80
CA GLY A 86 7.85 -8.34 10.18
C GLY A 86 8.95 -7.76 11.07
N VAL A 87 10.18 -7.66 10.57
CA VAL A 87 11.30 -7.04 11.30
C VAL A 87 11.06 -5.54 11.54
N VAL A 88 10.64 -4.80 10.51
CA VAL A 88 10.34 -3.36 10.62
C VAL A 88 9.16 -3.11 11.55
N PHE A 89 8.14 -3.97 11.51
CA PHE A 89 6.96 -3.90 12.35
C PHE A 89 7.30 -4.19 13.82
N ALA A 90 8.04 -5.27 14.10
CA ALA A 90 8.54 -5.59 15.44
C ALA A 90 9.42 -4.45 15.98
N SER A 91 10.27 -3.86 15.14
CA SER A 91 11.09 -2.71 15.52
C SER A 91 10.24 -1.49 15.86
N SER A 92 9.18 -1.22 15.09
CA SER A 92 8.24 -0.12 15.35
C SER A 92 7.46 -0.30 16.65
N ILE A 93 7.20 -1.54 17.08
CA ILE A 93 6.58 -1.82 18.40
C ILE A 93 7.62 -1.66 19.50
N GLY A 94 8.84 -2.17 19.29
CA GLY A 94 9.91 -2.13 20.29
C GLY A 94 10.35 -0.72 20.68
N THR A 95 10.22 0.26 19.78
CA THR A 95 10.52 1.67 20.09
C THR A 95 9.54 2.30 21.09
N PHE A 96 8.35 1.73 21.32
CA PHE A 96 7.44 2.18 22.37
C PHE A 96 7.89 1.79 23.77
N PHE A 97 8.65 0.70 23.90
CA PHE A 97 9.09 0.16 25.19
C PHE A 97 10.52 0.55 25.55
N LEU A 98 11.33 0.94 24.57
CA LEU A 98 12.73 1.29 24.78
C LEU A 98 12.96 2.80 24.61
N PRO A 99 13.65 3.46 25.54
CA PRO A 99 13.93 4.88 25.42
C PRO A 99 14.84 5.16 24.21
N PRO A 100 14.58 6.23 23.43
CA PRO A 100 15.33 6.55 22.22
C PRO A 100 16.78 6.95 22.48
N THR A 101 17.15 7.19 23.73
CA THR A 101 18.52 7.48 24.17
C THR A 101 19.36 6.23 24.43
N SER A 102 18.74 5.04 24.48
CA SER A 102 19.46 3.76 24.61
C SER A 102 19.99 3.29 23.26
N ALA A 103 21.14 2.60 23.26
CA ALA A 103 21.74 2.07 22.02
C ALA A 103 20.78 1.14 21.26
N LEU A 104 20.02 0.32 21.99
CA LEU A 104 19.01 -0.57 21.42
C LEU A 104 17.78 0.21 20.92
N GLY A 105 17.31 1.21 21.66
CA GLY A 105 16.22 2.08 21.21
C GLY A 105 16.56 2.87 19.94
N ALA A 106 17.78 3.41 19.86
CA ALA A 106 18.27 4.12 18.68
C ALA A 106 18.43 3.21 17.46
N SER A 107 18.88 1.96 17.64
CA SER A 107 18.99 0.99 16.54
C SER A 107 17.61 0.57 16.03
N LEU A 108 16.63 0.30 16.91
CA LEU A 108 15.25 0.01 16.50
C LEU A 108 14.58 1.19 15.79
N MET A 109 14.84 2.43 16.25
CA MET A 109 14.38 3.63 15.55
C MET A 109 14.98 3.72 14.14
N SER A 110 16.27 3.41 13.99
CA SER A 110 16.94 3.44 12.69
C SER A 110 16.40 2.37 11.74
N ILE A 111 16.17 1.14 12.24
CA ILE A 111 15.54 0.05 11.47
C ILE A 111 14.12 0.44 11.08
N SER A 112 13.34 0.98 12.01
CA SER A 112 11.97 1.39 11.72
C SER A 112 11.97 2.47 10.64
N ILE A 113 12.71 3.56 10.80
CA ILE A 113 12.66 4.73 9.91
C ILE A 113 13.38 4.44 8.58
N TYR A 114 14.68 4.12 8.60
CA TYR A 114 15.47 3.96 7.37
C TYR A 114 15.27 2.59 6.74
N GLY A 115 15.25 1.52 7.54
CA GLY A 115 14.97 0.17 7.05
C GLY A 115 13.56 0.08 6.47
N GLY A 116 12.57 0.65 7.16
CA GLY A 116 11.21 0.81 6.65
C GLY A 116 11.14 1.61 5.35
N LEU A 117 11.88 2.71 5.23
CA LEU A 117 11.88 3.52 3.99
C LEU A 117 12.31 2.70 2.77
N ILE A 118 13.39 1.93 2.89
CA ILE A 118 13.88 1.05 1.83
C ILE A 118 12.86 -0.04 1.54
N LEU A 119 12.33 -0.67 2.59
CA LEU A 119 11.34 -1.73 2.49
C LEU A 119 10.07 -1.28 1.75
N PHE A 120 9.48 -0.14 2.12
CA PHE A 120 8.28 0.37 1.45
C PHE A 120 8.56 0.86 0.03
N SER A 121 9.79 1.29 -0.26
CA SER A 121 10.23 1.57 -1.64
C SER A 121 10.29 0.29 -2.48
N LEU A 122 10.71 -0.83 -1.90
CA LEU A 122 10.69 -2.14 -2.56
C LEU A 122 9.27 -2.71 -2.68
N PHE A 123 8.41 -2.52 -1.66
CA PHE A 123 6.99 -2.86 -1.74
C PHE A 123 6.29 -2.09 -2.85
N LEU A 124 6.57 -0.79 -2.99
CA LEU A 124 5.97 -0.01 -4.07
C LEU A 124 6.27 -0.62 -5.45
N LEU A 125 7.50 -1.09 -5.67
CA LEU A 125 7.89 -1.75 -6.91
C LEU A 125 7.17 -3.10 -7.07
N PHE A 126 7.14 -3.92 -6.02
CA PHE A 126 6.44 -5.20 -5.98
C PHE A 126 4.94 -5.05 -6.27
N ASP A 127 4.27 -4.12 -5.58
CA ASP A 127 2.85 -3.87 -5.67
C ASP A 127 2.47 -3.28 -7.03
N THR A 128 3.30 -2.39 -7.59
CA THR A 128 3.11 -1.87 -8.95
C THR A 128 3.13 -3.00 -9.98
N GLN A 129 4.03 -3.97 -9.84
CA GLN A 129 4.06 -5.13 -10.74
C GLN A 129 2.92 -6.12 -10.45
N PHE A 130 2.56 -6.30 -9.18
CA PHE A 130 1.45 -7.16 -8.78
C PHE A 130 0.13 -6.65 -9.34
N VAL A 131 -0.14 -5.34 -9.29
CA VAL A 131 -1.35 -4.75 -9.88
C VAL A 131 -1.36 -4.88 -11.40
N ILE A 132 -0.22 -4.68 -12.07
CA ILE A 132 -0.10 -4.85 -13.52
C ILE A 132 -0.37 -6.31 -13.91
N LYS A 133 0.27 -7.27 -13.23
CA LYS A 133 0.06 -8.70 -13.50
C LYS A 133 -1.39 -9.11 -13.23
N ARG A 134 -1.95 -8.63 -12.11
CA ARG A 134 -3.35 -8.87 -11.77
C ARG A 134 -4.26 -8.33 -12.86
N ALA A 135 -4.04 -7.11 -13.36
CA ALA A 135 -4.80 -6.52 -14.45
C ALA A 135 -4.70 -7.33 -15.76
N HIS A 136 -3.53 -7.87 -16.11
CA HIS A 136 -3.36 -8.74 -17.28
C HIS A 136 -4.08 -10.09 -17.15
N MET A 137 -4.31 -10.58 -15.93
CA MET A 137 -5.02 -11.83 -15.67
C MET A 137 -6.54 -11.70 -15.70
N TYR A 138 -7.10 -10.48 -15.71
CA TYR A 138 -8.53 -10.31 -15.94
C TYR A 138 -8.84 -10.44 -17.44
N PRO A 139 -9.83 -11.25 -17.85
CA PRO A 139 -10.22 -11.31 -19.25
C PRO A 139 -10.69 -9.93 -19.69
N ILE A 140 -10.12 -9.44 -20.80
CA ILE A 140 -10.55 -8.20 -21.44
C ILE A 140 -12.02 -8.38 -21.80
N SER A 141 -12.92 -7.73 -21.05
CA SER A 141 -14.33 -7.61 -21.42
C SER A 141 -14.41 -6.67 -22.63
N GLY A 142 -14.12 -7.23 -23.80
CA GLY A 142 -14.02 -6.51 -25.07
C GLY A 142 -14.47 -7.29 -26.31
N THR A 143 -14.82 -8.56 -26.18
CA THR A 143 -15.59 -9.30 -27.21
C THR A 143 -16.57 -10.24 -26.50
N SER A 144 -17.85 -9.99 -26.69
CA SER A 144 -18.97 -10.68 -26.04
C SER A 144 -19.18 -12.15 -26.48
N GLU A 145 -18.22 -12.79 -27.16
CA GLU A 145 -18.43 -14.11 -27.77
C GLU A 145 -17.51 -15.23 -27.26
N GLU A 146 -16.38 -14.95 -26.59
CA GLU A 146 -15.36 -15.99 -26.34
C GLU A 146 -15.14 -16.35 -24.85
N GLN A 147 -16.15 -16.16 -24.00
CA GLN A 147 -16.11 -16.60 -22.59
C GLN A 147 -17.19 -17.63 -22.23
N ILE A 148 -17.87 -18.22 -23.22
CA ILE A 148 -18.85 -19.30 -22.98
C ILE A 148 -18.18 -20.68 -22.88
N TYR A 149 -16.95 -20.88 -23.40
CA TYR A 149 -16.43 -22.23 -23.62
C TYR A 149 -15.44 -22.81 -22.59
N LYS A 150 -14.99 -22.08 -21.55
CA LYS A 150 -13.96 -22.60 -20.62
C LYS A 150 -14.23 -22.43 -19.12
N THR A 151 -15.48 -22.59 -18.68
CA THR A 151 -15.86 -22.68 -17.24
C THR A 151 -15.74 -24.11 -16.68
N GLY A 152 -14.74 -24.89 -17.11
CA GLY A 152 -14.73 -26.34 -16.86
C GLY A 152 -13.68 -26.91 -15.88
N TYR A 153 -12.58 -26.23 -15.55
CA TYR A 153 -11.39 -26.98 -15.08
C TYR A 153 -10.65 -26.50 -13.83
N TYR A 154 -11.12 -25.49 -13.11
CA TYR A 154 -10.59 -25.17 -11.76
C TYR A 154 -11.72 -24.73 -10.84
N GLY A 155 -12.43 -25.69 -10.26
CA GLY A 155 -13.30 -25.46 -9.11
C GLY A 155 -12.48 -25.46 -7.81
N SER A 156 -12.69 -24.46 -6.96
CA SER A 156 -12.33 -24.54 -5.54
C SER A 156 -13.56 -24.28 -4.68
N ILE A 157 -13.80 -25.24 -3.81
CA ILE A 157 -14.97 -25.45 -2.96
C ILE A 157 -14.88 -24.53 -1.74
N GLY A 158 -15.96 -23.82 -1.40
CA GLY A 158 -16.13 -23.27 -0.05
C GLY A 158 -16.95 -21.99 0.06
N THR A 159 -18.22 -22.16 0.45
CA THR A 159 -19.14 -21.20 1.10
C THR A 159 -19.72 -20.03 0.28
N GLY A 160 -20.94 -20.25 -0.23
CA GLY A 160 -22.00 -19.22 -0.25
C GLY A 160 -22.61 -18.90 -1.63
N TYR A 161 -23.89 -19.27 -1.80
CA TYR A 161 -24.84 -18.85 -2.85
C TYR A 161 -24.35 -18.96 -4.31
N TYR A 162 -24.46 -20.15 -4.90
CA TYR A 162 -24.32 -20.31 -6.35
C TYR A 162 -25.70 -20.35 -7.00
N ASP A 163 -26.13 -19.21 -7.53
CA ASP A 163 -27.05 -19.15 -8.66
C ASP A 163 -26.26 -19.56 -9.92
N VAL A 164 -26.79 -20.52 -10.67
CA VAL A 164 -26.17 -21.07 -11.90
C VAL A 164 -26.44 -20.14 -13.10
N ALA A 165 -27.13 -19.02 -12.90
CA ALA A 165 -27.32 -17.98 -13.91
C ALA A 165 -26.21 -16.93 -13.85
N THR A 166 -25.33 -16.94 -14.86
CA THR A 166 -24.26 -15.97 -15.15
C THR A 166 -23.02 -16.06 -14.25
N PRO A 167 -21.85 -16.52 -14.75
CA PRO A 167 -20.60 -16.19 -14.10
C PRO A 167 -20.41 -14.68 -14.27
N LYS A 168 -20.83 -13.88 -13.28
CA LYS A 168 -20.40 -12.49 -13.19
C LYS A 168 -18.87 -12.53 -13.07
N MET A 169 -18.16 -12.43 -14.19
CA MET A 169 -16.74 -12.11 -14.19
C MET A 169 -16.61 -10.79 -13.44
N ARG A 170 -16.14 -10.88 -12.18
CA ARG A 170 -16.04 -9.73 -11.31
C ARG A 170 -15.08 -8.77 -11.98
N ARG A 171 -15.59 -7.60 -12.37
CA ARG A 171 -14.82 -6.55 -13.03
C ARG A 171 -13.59 -6.23 -12.19
N PHE A 172 -12.45 -5.97 -12.82
CA PHE A 172 -11.24 -5.56 -12.11
C PHE A 172 -11.58 -4.36 -11.20
N ASP A 173 -11.27 -4.49 -9.91
CA ASP A 173 -11.50 -3.44 -8.91
C ASP A 173 -10.20 -2.64 -8.71
N PRO A 174 -10.01 -1.53 -9.46
CA PRO A 174 -8.80 -0.72 -9.36
C PRO A 174 -8.67 -0.06 -7.98
N ILE A 175 -9.80 0.23 -7.30
CA ILE A 175 -9.79 0.90 -5.99
C ILE A 175 -9.23 -0.02 -4.93
N ASN A 176 -9.58 -1.30 -4.95
CA ASN A 176 -8.99 -2.25 -4.01
C ASN A 176 -7.52 -2.55 -4.36
N ALA A 177 -7.19 -2.60 -5.66
CA ALA A 177 -5.82 -2.87 -6.09
C ALA A 177 -4.85 -1.71 -5.81
N GLN A 178 -5.29 -0.45 -5.84
CA GLN A 178 -4.46 0.71 -5.51
C GLN A 178 -4.24 0.91 -4.01
N LEU A 179 -5.03 0.29 -3.12
CA LEU A 179 -4.92 0.50 -1.67
C LEU A 179 -3.54 0.13 -1.12
N SER A 180 -2.89 -0.89 -1.69
CA SER A 180 -1.57 -1.33 -1.26
C SER A 180 -0.46 -0.36 -1.71
N ILE A 181 -0.50 0.05 -2.99
CA ILE A 181 0.35 1.11 -3.55
C ILE A 181 0.19 2.42 -2.75
N TYR A 182 -1.05 2.81 -2.45
CA TYR A 182 -1.34 3.99 -1.64
C TYR A 182 -0.71 3.90 -0.24
N ALA A 183 -0.80 2.74 0.42
CA ALA A 183 -0.21 2.53 1.72
C ALA A 183 1.32 2.64 1.68
N ASP A 184 1.99 2.13 0.64
CA ASP A 184 3.44 2.27 0.47
C ASP A 184 3.86 3.72 0.30
N VAL A 185 3.16 4.47 -0.56
CA VAL A 185 3.41 5.91 -0.76
C VAL A 185 3.29 6.69 0.55
N LEU A 186 2.24 6.43 1.33
CA LEU A 186 2.07 7.07 2.64
C LEU A 186 3.18 6.70 3.62
N ASN A 187 3.58 5.44 3.67
CA ASN A 187 4.65 4.97 4.54
C ASN A 187 6.00 5.60 4.19
N ILE A 188 6.30 5.76 2.89
CA ILE A 188 7.49 6.49 2.41
C ILE A 188 7.40 7.96 2.86
N PHE A 189 6.26 8.62 2.63
CA PHE A 189 6.06 10.02 2.99
C PHE A 189 6.26 10.27 4.49
N ILE A 190 5.58 9.51 5.35
CA ILE A 190 5.65 9.69 6.80
C ILE A 190 7.08 9.52 7.29
N ARG A 191 7.82 8.55 6.73
CA ARG A 191 9.23 8.31 7.09
C ARG A 191 10.14 9.44 6.62
N LEU A 192 9.98 9.92 5.39
CA LEU A 192 10.73 11.08 4.90
C LEU A 192 10.43 12.34 5.71
N ALA A 193 9.16 12.60 6.00
CA ALA A 193 8.75 13.70 6.85
C ALA A 193 9.39 13.59 8.24
N THR A 194 9.36 12.39 8.84
CA THR A 194 9.98 12.12 10.14
C THR A 194 11.49 12.32 10.13
N ILE A 195 12.19 11.86 9.09
CA ILE A 195 13.64 12.08 8.92
C ILE A 195 13.95 13.57 8.83
N MET A 196 13.21 14.30 7.99
CA MET A 196 13.43 15.73 7.78
C MET A 196 13.12 16.56 9.02
N MET A 197 12.06 16.22 9.75
CA MET A 197 11.72 16.87 11.02
C MET A 197 12.70 16.52 12.14
N GLY A 198 13.16 15.26 12.22
CA GLY A 198 14.15 14.81 13.20
C GLY A 198 15.52 15.47 13.04
N MET A 199 15.95 15.74 11.79
CA MET A 199 17.18 16.50 11.51
C MET A 199 17.15 17.94 12.05
N GLN A 200 15.97 18.55 12.21
CA GLN A 200 15.85 19.90 12.77
C GLN A 200 16.07 19.93 14.29
N SER A 201 15.75 18.85 15.01
CA SER A 201 15.97 18.74 16.45
C SER A 201 17.45 18.57 16.83
N GLY A 202 18.26 17.96 15.97
CA GLY A 202 19.71 17.81 16.18
C GLY A 202 20.52 19.08 15.92
N ARG A 203 19.95 20.05 15.20
CA ARG A 203 20.63 21.30 14.84
C ARG A 203 20.49 22.41 15.90
N LYS A 204 19.70 22.16 16.95
CA LYS A 204 19.51 23.02 18.13
C LYS A 204 20.27 22.54 19.38
N ARG A 205 21.13 21.53 19.25
CA ARG A 205 22.05 21.09 20.30
C ARG A 205 23.48 21.44 19.92
#